data_AF-E0XSZ9-F1
#
_entry.id   AF-E0XSZ9-F1
#
_cell.length_a   1.000
_cell.length_b   1.000
_cell.length_c   1.000
_cell.angle_alpha   90.00
_cell.angle_beta   90.00
_cell.angle_gamma   90.00
#
_symmetry.space_group_name_H-M   'P 1'
#
loop_
_entity.id
_entity.type
_entity.pdbx_description
1 polymer ?
#
loop_
_entity_poly.entity_id
_entity_poly.type
_entity_poly.pdbx_seq_one_letter_code
_entity_poly.pdbx_strand_id
1 'polypeptide(L)'
;MRRGILPKALKRGKMTEKTPERRLLEAMVTLNAINNGRAVPDMDEIEGGWVVRVEPGQSREEIASSLIGAIKADGVTVRSGDTSNDPNQDNAKK
;
A
#
# COMPACT_ATOMS: atom_id res chain seq x y z
N MET A 1 -51.00 15.71 22.80
CA MET A 1 -49.52 15.85 22.81
C MET A 1 -48.91 14.66 22.08
N ARG A 2 -48.22 14.87 20.95
CA ARG A 2 -47.37 13.86 20.32
C ARG A 2 -46.01 14.52 20.06
N ARG A 3 -44.99 14.16 20.85
CA ARG A 3 -43.60 14.59 20.61
C ARG A 3 -43.05 13.69 19.50
N GLY A 4 -42.92 14.24 18.30
CA GLY A 4 -42.22 13.58 17.20
C GLY A 4 -40.73 13.45 17.54
N ILE A 5 -40.22 12.23 17.52
CA ILE A 5 -38.78 11.95 17.64
C ILE A 5 -38.15 12.30 16.29
N LEU A 6 -37.37 13.37 16.23
CA LEU A 6 -36.54 13.67 15.06
C LEU A 6 -35.45 12.60 14.93
N PRO A 7 -35.21 12.02 13.74
CA PRO A 7 -34.09 11.13 13.53
C PRO A 7 -32.78 11.90 13.71
N LYS A 8 -31.86 11.34 14.52
CA LYS A 8 -30.49 11.85 14.66
C LYS A 8 -29.86 11.90 13.27
N ALA A 9 -29.49 13.09 12.81
CA ALA A 9 -28.70 13.26 11.61
C ALA A 9 -27.43 12.41 11.74
N LEU A 10 -27.23 11.44 10.84
CA LEU A 10 -25.95 10.79 10.68
C LEU A 10 -24.93 11.90 10.40
N LYS A 11 -23.98 12.10 11.32
CA LYS A 11 -22.77 12.87 11.04
C LYS A 11 -22.12 12.20 9.82
N ARG A 12 -22.27 12.79 8.64
CA ARG A 12 -21.36 12.56 7.50
C ARG A 12 -19.99 12.92 8.03
N GLY A 13 -19.21 11.90 8.43
CA GLY A 13 -17.80 12.08 8.72
C GLY A 13 -17.18 12.84 7.56
N LYS A 14 -16.33 13.83 7.85
CA LYS A 14 -15.50 14.45 6.82
C LYS A 14 -14.78 13.30 6.12
N MET A 15 -15.18 12.96 4.91
CA MET A 15 -14.38 12.16 4.00
C MET A 15 -13.15 13.01 3.73
N THR A 16 -12.09 12.82 4.50
CA THR A 16 -10.79 13.41 4.17
C THR A 16 -10.44 12.92 2.78
N GLU A 17 -10.23 13.83 1.84
CA GLU A 17 -9.87 13.45 0.49
C GLU A 17 -8.61 12.58 0.52
N LYS A 18 -8.73 11.34 0.04
CA LYS A 18 -7.59 10.42 -0.08
C LYS A 18 -6.62 10.96 -1.11
N THR A 19 -5.32 10.87 -0.82
CA THR A 19 -4.26 11.18 -1.79
C THR A 19 -4.34 10.22 -2.99
N PRO A 20 -3.83 10.60 -4.18
CA PRO A 20 -3.75 9.70 -5.33
C PRO A 20 -3.06 8.36 -5.00
N GLU A 21 -1.99 8.42 -4.21
CA GLU A 21 -1.19 7.27 -3.78
C GLU A 21 -2.03 6.33 -2.91
N ARG A 22 -2.84 6.88 -2.00
CA ARG A 22 -3.76 6.08 -1.17
C ARG A 22 -4.88 5.45 -2.01
N ARG A 23 -5.45 6.19 -2.97
CA ARG A 23 -6.47 5.64 -3.88
C ARG A 23 -5.93 4.48 -4.70
N LEU A 24 -4.68 4.59 -5.18
CA LEU A 24 -4.04 3.51 -5.93
C LEU A 24 -3.78 2.29 -5.04
N LEU A 25 -3.26 2.47 -3.83
CA LEU A 25 -3.03 1.36 -2.89
C LEU A 25 -4.32 0.58 -2.63
N GLU A 26 -5.39 1.29 -2.28
CA GLU A 26 -6.68 0.65 -1.99
C GLU A 26 -7.24 -0.08 -3.22
N ALA A 27 -7.15 0.52 -4.41
CA ALA A 27 -7.57 -0.14 -5.65
C ALA A 27 -6.78 -1.43 -5.92
N MET A 28 -5.47 -1.41 -5.72
CA MET A 28 -4.62 -2.59 -5.91
C MET A 28 -4.95 -3.70 -4.91
N VAL A 29 -5.20 -3.34 -3.65
CA VAL A 29 -5.61 -4.30 -2.61
C VAL A 29 -6.98 -4.91 -2.94
N THR A 30 -7.95 -4.09 -3.35
CA THR A 30 -9.27 -4.56 -3.78
C THR A 30 -9.17 -5.52 -4.96
N LEU A 31 -8.41 -5.16 -6.00
CA LEU A 31 -8.22 -6.02 -7.18
C LEU A 31 -7.57 -7.34 -6.80
N ASN A 32 -6.54 -7.32 -5.96
CA ASN A 32 -5.89 -8.54 -5.49
C ASN A 32 -6.84 -9.43 -4.68
N ALA A 33 -7.68 -8.86 -3.81
CA ALA A 33 -8.68 -9.62 -3.06
C ALA A 33 -9.69 -10.31 -3.99
N ILE A 34 -10.26 -9.57 -4.95
CA ILE A 34 -11.22 -10.09 -5.93
C ILE A 34 -10.60 -11.21 -6.77
N ASN A 35 -9.40 -10.98 -7.32
CA ASN A 35 -8.72 -11.95 -8.19
C ASN A 35 -8.40 -13.26 -7.46
N ASN A 36 -8.26 -13.23 -6.14
CA ASN A 36 -7.98 -14.41 -5.32
C ASN A 36 -9.21 -14.94 -4.58
N GLY A 37 -10.42 -14.45 -4.89
CA GLY A 37 -11.66 -14.89 -4.25
C GLY A 37 -11.73 -14.60 -2.74
N ARG A 38 -11.02 -13.58 -2.27
CA ARG A 38 -10.97 -13.17 -0.85
C ARG A 38 -11.87 -11.95 -0.63
N ALA A 39 -12.35 -11.78 0.60
CA ALA A 39 -13.02 -10.56 0.99
C ALA A 39 -12.06 -9.37 0.91
N VAL A 40 -12.57 -8.23 0.45
CA VAL A 40 -11.82 -6.96 0.49
C VAL A 40 -11.65 -6.57 1.96
N PRO A 41 -10.41 -6.31 2.43
CA PRO A 41 -10.17 -5.94 3.83
C PRO A 41 -10.73 -4.55 4.14
N ASP A 42 -10.88 -4.24 5.43
CA ASP A 42 -11.07 -2.85 5.85
C ASP A 42 -9.80 -2.06 5.51
N MET A 43 -9.95 -1.01 4.71
CA MET A 43 -8.80 -0.22 4.25
C MET A 43 -8.17 0.56 5.41
N ASP A 44 -8.95 0.92 6.42
CA ASP A 44 -8.43 1.67 7.58
C ASP A 44 -7.55 0.80 8.50
N GLU A 45 -7.62 -0.53 8.34
CA GLU A 45 -6.76 -1.50 9.05
C GLU A 45 -5.46 -1.82 8.27
N ILE A 46 -5.25 -1.23 7.10
CA ILE A 46 -4.03 -1.42 6.32
C ILE A 46 -2.93 -0.52 6.91
N GLU A 47 -2.08 -1.12 7.75
CA GLU A 47 -0.93 -0.47 8.39
C GLU A 47 0.33 -0.42 7.52
N GLY A 48 0.35 -1.10 6.37
CA GLY A 48 1.53 -1.19 5.50
C GLY A 48 1.23 -1.04 4.01
N GLY A 49 2.29 -0.87 3.22
CA GLY A 49 2.21 -0.71 1.76
C GLY A 49 2.63 0.68 1.32
N TRP A 50 3.52 0.72 0.32
CA TRP A 50 4.15 1.95 -0.13
C TRP A 50 3.85 2.19 -1.60
N VAL A 51 3.34 3.38 -1.88
CA VAL A 51 3.16 3.87 -3.25
C VAL A 51 3.99 5.13 -3.38
N VAL A 52 5.04 5.06 -4.19
CA VAL A 52 5.88 6.21 -4.52
C VAL A 52 5.53 6.71 -5.90
N ARG A 53 5.49 8.03 -6.08
CA ARG A 53 5.30 8.64 -7.39
C ARG A 53 6.56 8.45 -8.22
N VAL A 54 6.38 8.09 -9.48
CA VAL A 54 7.45 8.01 -10.48
C VAL A 54 7.25 9.11 -11.50
N GLU A 55 8.24 9.98 -11.62
CA GLU A 55 8.27 11.06 -12.60
C GLU A 55 8.91 10.59 -13.91
N PRO A 56 8.49 11.12 -15.07
CA PRO A 56 9.11 10.81 -16.34
C PRO A 56 10.61 11.08 -16.33
N GLY A 57 11.40 10.10 -16.79
CA GLY A 57 12.85 10.22 -16.88
C GLY A 57 13.63 9.78 -15.64
N GLN A 58 12.95 9.41 -14.55
CA GLN A 58 13.64 8.82 -13.39
C GLN A 58 14.31 7.49 -13.75
N SER A 59 15.53 7.28 -13.25
CA SER A 59 16.23 6.01 -13.37
C SER A 59 15.65 4.96 -12.43
N ARG A 60 15.96 3.70 -12.71
CA ARG A 60 15.55 2.58 -11.85
C ARG A 60 16.12 2.72 -10.44
N GLU A 61 17.34 3.23 -10.33
CA GLU A 61 18.06 3.45 -9.07
C GLU A 61 17.40 4.56 -8.23
N GLU A 62 16.94 5.63 -8.89
CA GLU A 62 16.20 6.72 -8.24
C GLU A 62 14.84 6.25 -7.70
N ILE A 63 14.13 5.46 -8.50
CA ILE A 63 12.85 4.86 -8.09
C ILE A 63 13.08 3.90 -6.92
N ALA A 64 14.09 3.03 -7.01
CA ALA A 64 14.42 2.09 -5.94
C ALA A 64 14.81 2.81 -4.65
N SER A 65 15.62 3.87 -4.76
CA SER A 65 16.03 4.67 -3.60
C SER A 65 14.84 5.35 -2.94
N SER A 66 13.91 5.90 -3.74
CA SER A 66 12.68 6.54 -3.24
C SER A 66 11.79 5.53 -2.51
N LEU A 67 11.62 4.33 -3.08
CA LEU A 67 10.86 3.25 -2.46
C LEU A 67 11.49 2.78 -1.15
N ILE A 68 12.81 2.55 -1.13
CA ILE A 68 13.55 2.16 0.08
C ILE A 68 13.42 3.24 1.16
N GLY A 69 13.47 4.51 0.77
CA GLY A 69 13.26 5.65 1.67
C GLY A 69 11.89 5.61 2.34
N ALA A 70 10.82 5.40 1.56
CA ALA A 70 9.46 5.28 2.09
C ALA A 70 9.32 4.09 3.05
N ILE A 71 9.88 2.92 2.70
CA ILE A 71 9.85 1.73 3.55
C ILE A 71 10.57 1.98 4.88
N LYS A 72 11.75 2.61 4.84
CA LYS A 72 12.53 2.92 6.05
C LYS A 72 11.86 3.97 6.94
N ALA A 73 11.12 4.92 6.35
CA ALA A 73 10.37 5.93 7.11
C ALA A 73 9.31 5.30 8.03
N ASP A 74 8.76 4.15 7.65
CA ASP A 74 7.83 3.35 8.46
C ASP A 74 8.56 2.41 9.44
N GLY A 75 9.87 2.58 9.64
CA GLY A 75 10.66 1.78 10.58
C GLY A 75 11.03 0.39 10.08
N VAL A 76 10.72 0.05 8.82
CA VAL A 76 11.05 -1.26 8.24
C VAL A 76 12.50 -1.27 7.76
N THR A 77 13.27 -2.26 8.22
CA THR A 77 14.66 -2.43 7.79
C THR A 77 14.74 -3.14 6.44
N VAL A 78 15.19 -2.43 5.41
CA VAL A 78 15.48 -3.01 4.09
C VAL A 78 16.92 -3.47 4.05
N ARG A 79 17.14 -4.78 3.83
CA ARG A 79 18.46 -5.34 3.53
C ARG A 79 18.67 -5.27 2.02
N SER A 80 19.72 -4.59 1.58
CA SER A 80 20.20 -4.74 0.22
C SER A 80 20.83 -6.13 0.12
N GLY A 81 20.07 -7.11 -0.32
CA GLY A 81 20.65 -8.34 -0.82
C GLY A 81 21.26 -8.04 -2.17
N ASP A 82 22.56 -8.22 -2.33
CA ASP A 82 23.16 -8.38 -3.66
C ASP A 82 22.58 -9.66 -4.27
N THR A 83 21.37 -9.58 -4.83
CA THR A 83 20.85 -10.65 -5.67
C THR A 83 21.64 -10.59 -6.97
N SER A 84 22.83 -11.20 -6.95
CA SER A 84 23.42 -11.76 -8.15
C SER A 84 22.39 -12.74 -8.70
N ASN A 85 21.76 -12.40 -9.82
CA ASN A 85 20.99 -13.35 -10.62
C ASN A 85 21.95 -14.32 -11.31
N ASP A 86 22.77 -15.04 -10.53
CA ASP A 86 23.55 -16.16 -11.02
C ASP A 86 22.69 -17.43 -10.87
N PRO A 87 22.17 -18.00 -11.96
CA PRO A 87 21.29 -19.17 -11.92
C PRO A 87 22.00 -20.46 -11.46
N ASN A 88 23.26 -20.41 -11.03
CA ASN A 88 24.07 -21.59 -10.72
C ASN A 88 24.32 -21.84 -9.21
N GLN A 89 23.58 -21.19 -8.31
CA GLN A 89 23.80 -21.30 -6.84
C GLN A 89 23.29 -22.61 -6.20
N ASP A 90 22.53 -23.45 -6.91
CA ASP A 90 21.94 -24.67 -6.33
C ASP A 90 22.87 -25.90 -6.28
N ASN A 91 24.09 -25.83 -6.81
CA ASN A 91 25.02 -26.98 -6.83
C ASN A 91 26.35 -26.70 -6.13
N ALA A 92 26.33 -26.30 -4.85
CA ALA A 92 27.54 -26.27 -4.04
C ALA A 92 27.29 -26.57 -2.55
N LYS A 93 26.71 -27.73 -2.23
CA LYS A 93 26.97 -28.40 -0.95
C LYS A 93 27.19 -29.89 -1.19
N LYS A 94 28.47 -30.27 -1.20
CA LYS A 94 28.92 -31.64 -0.90
C LYS A 94 28.74 -31.91 0.59
#